data_AF-A0A662LS03-F1
#
_entry.id   AF-A0A662LS03-F1
#
_cell.length_a   1.000
_cell.length_b   1.000
_cell.length_c   1.000
_cell.angle_alpha   90.00
_cell.angle_beta   90.00
_cell.angle_gamma   90.00
#
_symmetry.space_group_name_H-M   'P 1'
#
loop_
_entity.id
_entity.type
_entity.pdbx_description
1 polymer ?
#
loop_
_entity_poly.entity_id
_entity_poly.type
_entity_poly.pdbx_seq_one_letter_code
_entity_poly.pdbx_strand_id
1 'polypeptide(L)'
;GGSMSIVNISSTFLHDTNNNSKWDIGEKIVYSAEIGGLQVETFVINEPSNSVIFSATLQQGSVTSQQSGDIITLVNSLNPYALTKSPLTINATSTGASPDNITLWYRYSTDNSTWKLQNASVPVVESFEYYRGSGTTCSIAKPSGVQSGDLLVVLCTTDGTGSALSGPSGFTILHSESQNNGQTTASWWKKAGGSEPSSYSITWSGTERYVGSCTRISGADTDDPVDVSDSNDGSSGTVTSPSITTTVDNTLILRFHGIDDDDQGNDYSGDNPIGTIELYAYGSLGSGECSGACSYKSQISSGSTGTAAWTFSNNEGWAAFSVAIKPESSATGVNWTKWPNGANPDTSSPWTWAFNFPNTTGYYEFYSIGKKSGLSDETAPSTADAICKYTNNTVISNINIRVETGNDDAEELVSDGNMYRDSSDLELINDQDYAGGNQEIGMRFNNIEIPQGSTIISANLTFVIDEKYTDDTDLNIFAHDTDHSSTFTNTNYNITSREKTSNSVQWNSLPSPNVGETLISPDIITVIQEIIDRAGWSSGNSLTIIINGTGRRTVESYNGVSQYAPLLSIKYLKINN
;
A
#
# COMPACT_ATOMS: atom_id res chain seq x y z
N GLY A 1 49.93 -5.03 15.51
CA GLY A 1 50.77 -6.15 15.06
C GLY A 1 49.95 -7.40 15.11
N GLY A 2 49.47 -7.85 13.96
CA GLY A 2 48.75 -9.10 13.78
C GLY A 2 48.83 -9.44 12.30
N SER A 3 49.42 -10.57 11.98
CA SER A 3 49.69 -11.01 10.61
C SER A 3 48.37 -11.25 9.88
N MET A 4 48.15 -10.61 8.72
CA MET A 4 47.14 -11.08 7.78
C MET A 4 47.59 -12.43 7.22
N SER A 5 46.91 -13.50 7.59
CA SER A 5 47.01 -14.78 6.88
C SER A 5 45.97 -14.80 5.76
N ILE A 6 46.41 -14.96 4.51
CA ILE A 6 45.52 -15.36 3.42
C ILE A 6 45.13 -16.81 3.68
N VAL A 7 43.88 -17.04 4.07
CA VAL A 7 43.31 -18.39 4.18
C VAL A 7 42.73 -18.74 2.81
N ASN A 8 43.33 -19.71 2.13
CA ASN A 8 42.71 -20.32 0.95
C ASN A 8 41.47 -21.10 1.43
N ILE A 9 40.30 -20.65 1.02
CA ILE A 9 39.03 -21.27 1.39
C ILE A 9 38.81 -22.45 0.43
N SER A 10 38.88 -23.69 0.94
CA SER A 10 38.48 -24.87 0.18
C SER A 10 36.95 -24.88 -0.02
N SER A 11 36.49 -25.50 -1.11
CA SER A 11 35.10 -25.55 -1.63
C SER A 11 34.03 -26.16 -0.70
N THR A 12 34.29 -26.32 0.59
CA THR A 12 33.44 -27.01 1.56
C THR A 12 32.38 -26.13 2.22
N PHE A 13 32.22 -24.87 1.79
CA PHE A 13 31.37 -23.87 2.47
C PHE A 13 30.32 -23.22 1.56
N LEU A 14 30.19 -23.69 0.32
CA LEU A 14 29.15 -23.28 -0.63
C LEU A 14 27.89 -24.11 -0.36
N HIS A 15 26.79 -23.46 0.02
CA HIS A 15 25.48 -24.11 0.03
C HIS A 15 24.88 -24.00 -1.38
N ASP A 16 25.41 -24.87 -2.24
CA ASP A 16 25.07 -25.02 -3.66
C ASP A 16 23.67 -25.63 -3.77
N THR A 17 22.68 -24.78 -4.02
CA THR A 17 21.27 -25.19 -4.01
C THR A 17 20.90 -25.99 -5.25
N ASN A 18 21.72 -25.96 -6.29
CA ASN A 18 21.46 -26.67 -7.54
C ASN A 18 22.54 -27.72 -7.89
N ASN A 19 23.52 -27.94 -7.00
CA ASN A 19 24.63 -28.88 -7.11
C ASN A 19 25.48 -28.73 -8.38
N ASN A 20 25.59 -27.53 -8.96
CA ASN A 20 26.36 -27.32 -10.18
C ASN A 20 27.85 -26.96 -9.94
N SER A 21 28.25 -26.83 -8.67
CA SER A 21 29.58 -26.41 -8.19
C SER A 21 30.04 -25.06 -8.75
N LYS A 22 29.09 -24.15 -9.00
CA LYS A 22 29.30 -22.77 -9.42
C LYS A 22 28.61 -21.84 -8.42
N TRP A 23 28.85 -20.55 -8.58
CA TRP A 23 28.24 -19.51 -7.77
C TRP A 23 27.00 -18.98 -8.46
N ASP A 24 25.81 -19.21 -7.91
CA ASP A 24 24.56 -18.68 -8.45
C ASP A 24 23.89 -17.63 -7.54
N ILE A 25 23.08 -16.77 -8.16
CA ILE A 25 22.26 -15.79 -7.43
C ILE A 25 21.31 -16.54 -6.48
N GLY A 26 21.42 -16.23 -5.18
CA GLY A 26 20.60 -16.84 -4.12
C GLY A 26 21.31 -17.91 -3.30
N GLU A 27 22.52 -18.33 -3.69
CA GLU A 27 23.34 -19.28 -2.93
C GLU A 27 24.09 -18.62 -1.77
N LYS A 28 24.44 -19.41 -0.75
CA LYS A 28 24.99 -18.91 0.52
C LYS A 28 26.41 -19.42 0.74
N ILE A 29 27.27 -18.54 1.28
CA ILE A 29 28.53 -18.93 1.92
C ILE A 29 28.31 -18.93 3.41
N VAL A 30 28.66 -20.02 4.08
CA VAL A 30 28.72 -20.05 5.55
C VAL A 30 30.19 -20.08 5.95
N TYR A 31 30.70 -18.96 6.45
CA TYR A 31 32.02 -18.92 7.10
C TYR A 31 31.83 -18.93 8.60
N SER A 32 32.26 -20.02 9.26
CA SER A 32 32.33 -20.09 10.72
C SER A 32 33.80 -20.04 11.14
N ALA A 33 34.22 -18.95 11.77
CA ALA A 33 35.43 -18.94 12.58
C ALA A 33 35.12 -18.39 13.96
N GLU A 34 35.52 -19.12 14.99
CA GLU A 34 35.51 -18.62 16.37
C GLU A 34 36.66 -17.64 16.54
N ILE A 35 36.34 -16.36 16.75
CA ILE A 35 37.28 -15.39 17.33
C ILE A 35 36.68 -14.93 18.65
N GLY A 36 37.20 -15.45 19.76
CA GLY A 36 36.78 -15.03 21.10
C GLY A 36 35.33 -15.38 21.49
N GLY A 37 34.75 -16.45 20.92
CA GLY A 37 33.40 -16.93 21.28
C GLY A 37 32.24 -16.21 20.57
N LEU A 38 32.54 -15.38 19.56
CA LEU A 38 31.53 -14.73 18.70
C LEU A 38 31.38 -15.50 17.37
N GLN A 39 30.14 -15.88 17.04
CA GLN A 39 29.76 -16.28 15.69
C GLN A 39 29.50 -15.02 14.85
N VAL A 40 30.12 -14.94 13.68
CA VAL A 40 29.87 -13.87 12.71
C VAL A 40 29.23 -14.51 11.48
N GLU A 41 27.99 -14.13 11.19
CA GLU A 41 27.27 -14.53 9.98
C GLU A 41 27.19 -13.33 9.02
N THR A 42 27.37 -13.55 7.71
CA THR A 42 27.29 -12.48 6.71
C THR A 42 26.45 -12.88 5.51
N PHE A 43 25.83 -11.89 4.87
CA PHE A 43 25.05 -12.03 3.62
C PHE A 43 25.61 -11.05 2.59
N VAL A 44 25.70 -11.42 1.31
CA VAL A 44 25.95 -10.45 0.22
C VAL A 44 25.15 -10.82 -1.04
N ILE A 45 24.70 -9.79 -1.77
CA ILE A 45 24.18 -9.87 -3.15
C ILE A 45 24.94 -8.87 -4.07
N ASN A 46 25.39 -9.41 -5.22
CA ASN A 46 25.75 -8.85 -6.56
C ASN A 46 27.08 -8.09 -6.89
N GLU A 47 27.99 -8.84 -7.58
CA GLU A 47 28.80 -8.58 -8.81
C GLU A 47 29.86 -7.44 -8.90
N PRO A 48 30.92 -7.50 -9.78
CA PRO A 48 31.49 -8.58 -10.60
C PRO A 48 33.00 -8.85 -10.34
N SER A 49 33.61 -8.25 -9.31
CA SER A 49 34.99 -8.60 -8.96
C SER A 49 34.93 -9.87 -8.12
N ASN A 50 35.58 -10.96 -8.55
CA ASN A 50 35.85 -12.16 -7.75
C ASN A 50 36.74 -11.83 -6.52
N SER A 51 36.39 -10.82 -5.74
CA SER A 51 37.14 -10.22 -4.65
C SER A 51 36.15 -9.60 -3.68
N VAL A 52 36.08 -10.16 -2.47
CA VAL A 52 35.43 -9.56 -1.32
C VAL A 52 36.53 -8.87 -0.51
N ILE A 53 36.47 -7.54 -0.37
CA ILE A 53 37.37 -6.79 0.51
C ILE A 53 36.63 -6.52 1.81
N PHE A 54 37.16 -7.04 2.92
CA PHE A 54 36.68 -6.73 4.26
C PHE A 54 37.42 -5.50 4.80
N SER A 55 36.70 -4.45 5.18
CA SER A 55 37.18 -3.46 6.14
C SER A 55 36.16 -3.34 7.27
N ALA A 56 36.50 -3.92 8.43
CA ALA A 56 35.78 -3.65 9.67
C ALA A 56 36.71 -2.85 10.58
N THR A 57 36.28 -1.66 11.00
CA THR A 57 36.86 -1.01 12.18
C THR A 57 36.07 -1.53 13.37
N LEU A 58 36.71 -2.24 14.30
CA LEU A 58 36.12 -2.53 15.60
C LEU A 58 35.94 -1.18 16.31
N GLN A 59 34.74 -0.60 16.22
CA GLN A 59 34.35 0.45 17.15
C GLN A 59 34.21 -0.24 18.50
N GLN A 60 34.88 0.28 19.53
CA GLN A 60 34.77 -0.21 20.90
C GLN A 60 33.35 0.08 21.42
N GLY A 61 32.39 -0.75 21.02
CA GLY A 61 31.02 -0.77 21.49
C GLY A 61 30.85 -1.88 22.53
N SER A 62 30.20 -1.57 23.65
CA SER A 62 29.95 -2.50 24.74
C SER A 62 29.29 -3.78 24.25
N VAL A 63 29.90 -4.92 24.56
CA VAL A 63 29.27 -6.24 24.46
C VAL A 63 28.09 -6.26 25.44
N THR A 64 26.87 -6.18 24.92
CA THR A 64 25.67 -6.53 25.70
C THR A 64 25.58 -8.05 25.70
N SER A 65 25.90 -8.67 26.83
CA SER A 65 25.58 -10.07 27.06
C SER A 65 24.06 -10.24 26.98
N GLN A 66 23.58 -11.05 26.04
CA GLN A 66 22.18 -11.46 25.89
C GLN A 66 21.69 -12.00 27.24
N GLN A 67 20.76 -11.32 27.91
CA GLN A 67 20.25 -11.79 29.19
C GLN A 67 19.23 -12.89 28.93
N SER A 68 19.34 -14.01 29.67
CA SER A 68 18.44 -15.17 29.64
C SER A 68 16.95 -14.87 29.95
N GLY A 69 16.58 -13.59 30.10
CA GLY A 69 15.23 -13.13 30.44
C GLY A 69 14.51 -12.42 29.30
N ASP A 70 15.16 -12.07 28.18
CA ASP A 70 14.51 -11.30 27.12
C ASP A 70 13.53 -12.17 26.30
N ILE A 71 12.44 -11.56 25.83
CA ILE A 71 11.47 -12.17 24.92
C ILE A 71 11.87 -11.78 23.50
N ILE A 72 12.11 -12.76 22.64
CA ILE A 72 12.36 -12.53 21.22
C ILE A 72 11.41 -13.43 20.44
N THR A 73 10.55 -12.85 19.62
CA THR A 73 9.63 -13.58 18.74
C THR A 73 9.95 -13.28 17.28
N LEU A 74 9.74 -14.28 16.43
CA LEU A 74 10.05 -14.20 15.01
C LEU A 74 8.93 -14.83 14.21
N VAL A 75 8.39 -14.11 13.22
CA VAL A 75 7.57 -14.74 12.18
C VAL A 75 8.45 -15.65 11.33
N ASN A 76 8.03 -16.91 11.19
CA ASN A 76 8.78 -17.91 10.42
C ASN A 76 8.86 -17.52 8.95
N SER A 77 9.99 -17.79 8.31
CA SER A 77 10.17 -17.52 6.88
C SER A 77 9.10 -18.18 6.01
N LEU A 78 8.59 -17.42 5.05
CA LEU A 78 7.60 -17.89 4.08
C LEU A 78 8.32 -18.45 2.85
N ASN A 79 8.17 -19.75 2.62
CA ASN A 79 8.77 -20.45 1.48
C ASN A 79 7.67 -21.24 0.73
N PRO A 80 7.43 -20.96 -0.57
CA PRO A 80 8.11 -19.99 -1.42
C PRO A 80 7.84 -18.51 -1.07
N TYR A 81 8.73 -17.61 -1.51
CA TYR A 81 8.53 -16.16 -1.39
C TYR A 81 7.32 -15.66 -2.20
N ALA A 82 7.08 -16.24 -3.37
CA ALA A 82 5.93 -15.93 -4.21
C ALA A 82 4.73 -16.81 -3.80
N LEU A 83 3.65 -16.17 -3.37
CA LEU A 83 2.47 -16.82 -2.81
C LEU A 83 1.22 -16.44 -3.61
N THR A 84 0.32 -17.40 -3.81
CA THR A 84 -0.95 -17.21 -4.52
C THR A 84 -2.15 -17.62 -3.68
N LYS A 85 -1.90 -18.36 -2.58
CA LYS A 85 -2.93 -18.86 -1.67
C LYS A 85 -3.33 -17.79 -0.66
N SER A 86 -4.64 -17.58 -0.50
CA SER A 86 -5.25 -16.80 0.59
C SER A 86 -6.49 -17.53 1.12
N PRO A 87 -6.70 -17.65 2.45
CA PRO A 87 -5.78 -17.22 3.50
C PRO A 87 -4.53 -18.12 3.59
N LEU A 88 -3.43 -17.53 4.04
CA LEU A 88 -2.17 -18.20 4.35
C LEU A 88 -2.02 -18.38 5.86
N THR A 89 -1.56 -19.55 6.29
CA THR A 89 -1.15 -19.76 7.68
C THR A 89 0.21 -19.14 7.93
N ILE A 90 0.26 -18.07 8.73
CA ILE A 90 1.48 -17.45 9.26
C ILE A 90 1.80 -18.08 10.61
N ASN A 91 3.06 -18.46 10.83
CA ASN A 91 3.53 -19.07 12.08
C ASN A 91 4.61 -18.20 12.71
N ALA A 92 4.70 -18.17 14.04
CA ALA A 92 5.82 -17.55 14.75
C ALA A 92 6.52 -18.53 15.69
N THR A 93 7.78 -18.25 15.99
CA THR A 93 8.61 -18.94 16.99
C THR A 93 9.17 -17.94 17.98
N SER A 94 9.68 -18.41 19.12
CA SER A 94 10.32 -17.55 20.12
C SER A 94 11.69 -18.09 20.52
N THR A 95 12.65 -17.21 20.69
CA THR A 95 13.93 -17.49 21.35
C THR A 95 14.00 -16.72 22.67
N GLY A 96 14.61 -17.29 23.71
CA GLY A 96 14.60 -16.70 25.06
C GLY A 96 13.37 -17.10 25.88
N ALA A 97 12.80 -16.15 26.63
CA ALA A 97 11.66 -16.40 27.50
C ALA A 97 10.39 -16.66 26.67
N SER A 98 9.73 -17.81 26.88
CA SER A 98 8.46 -18.12 26.21
C SER A 98 7.39 -17.07 26.54
N PRO A 99 6.81 -16.37 25.54
CA PRO A 99 5.80 -15.34 25.77
C PRO A 99 4.45 -15.92 26.17
N ASP A 100 3.69 -15.17 26.96
CA ASP A 100 2.30 -15.51 27.30
C ASP A 100 1.36 -15.27 26.12
N ASN A 101 1.69 -14.28 25.28
CA ASN A 101 0.96 -13.99 24.07
C ASN A 101 1.84 -13.31 23.01
N ILE A 102 1.48 -13.46 21.74
CA ILE A 102 2.17 -12.87 20.59
C ILE A 102 1.17 -12.11 19.72
N THR A 103 1.53 -10.89 19.32
CA THR A 103 0.81 -10.14 18.29
C THR A 103 1.50 -10.25 16.94
N LEU A 104 0.73 -10.51 15.88
CA LEU A 104 1.20 -10.41 14.50
C LEU A 104 1.02 -8.97 13.98
N TRP A 105 2.05 -8.46 13.32
CA TRP A 105 2.04 -7.19 12.60
C TRP A 105 2.44 -7.40 11.15
N TYR A 106 1.88 -6.59 10.26
CA TYR A 106 2.20 -6.64 8.85
C TYR A 106 2.28 -5.23 8.24
N ARG A 107 2.96 -5.10 7.11
CA ARG A 107 2.86 -3.94 6.22
C ARG A 107 2.78 -4.37 4.77
N TYR A 108 2.30 -3.47 3.91
CA TYR A 108 1.96 -3.76 2.51
C TYR A 108 2.44 -2.66 1.57
N SER A 109 2.81 -3.05 0.36
CA SER A 109 2.99 -2.13 -0.76
C SER A 109 2.83 -2.82 -2.10
N THR A 110 2.70 -2.01 -3.13
CA THR A 110 2.64 -2.41 -4.53
C THR A 110 4.01 -2.73 -5.13
N ASP A 111 5.12 -2.29 -4.52
CA ASP A 111 6.48 -2.61 -4.94
C ASP A 111 7.40 -2.97 -3.75
N ASN A 112 8.52 -3.66 -4.00
CA ASN A 112 9.55 -3.99 -2.99
C ASN A 112 10.87 -3.22 -3.22
N SER A 113 10.83 -2.21 -4.09
CA SER A 113 11.96 -1.31 -4.35
C SER A 113 11.98 -0.13 -3.39
N THR A 114 10.81 0.34 -2.99
CA THR A 114 10.59 1.46 -2.07
C THR A 114 10.61 1.04 -0.60
N TRP A 115 10.65 -0.27 -0.31
CA TRP A 115 10.65 -0.83 1.06
C TRP A 115 11.93 -0.55 1.82
N LYS A 116 13.02 -0.39 1.07
CA LYS A 116 14.37 -0.21 1.60
C LYS A 116 14.71 1.25 1.92
N LEU A 117 13.80 2.20 1.68
CA LEU A 117 14.05 3.60 2.02
C LEU A 117 13.57 3.89 3.44
N GLN A 118 14.14 3.15 4.40
CA GLN A 118 14.19 3.57 5.80
C GLN A 118 15.28 4.62 6.04
N ASN A 119 16.20 4.79 5.08
CA ASN A 119 17.24 5.80 5.09
C ASN A 119 16.94 6.84 4.01
N ALA A 120 16.01 7.76 4.30
CA ALA A 120 15.86 8.95 3.47
C ALA A 120 17.18 9.75 3.55
N SER A 121 17.82 10.01 2.41
CA SER A 121 19.06 10.79 2.36
C SER A 121 18.78 12.24 2.75
N VAL A 122 19.76 12.92 3.35
CA VAL A 122 19.63 14.34 3.70
C VAL A 122 19.31 15.15 2.44
N PRO A 123 18.32 16.08 2.47
CA PRO A 123 18.08 16.98 1.36
C PRO A 123 19.34 17.74 0.96
N VAL A 124 19.50 17.98 -0.34
CA VAL A 124 20.72 18.56 -0.89
C VAL A 124 20.42 19.94 -1.43
N VAL A 125 21.19 20.94 -1.01
CA VAL A 125 21.18 22.25 -1.68
C VAL A 125 21.89 22.11 -3.03
N GLU A 126 21.14 22.26 -4.12
CA GLU A 126 21.62 22.04 -5.48
C GLU A 126 22.17 23.31 -6.11
N SER A 127 21.45 24.41 -5.95
CA SER A 127 21.79 25.72 -6.51
C SER A 127 21.04 26.82 -5.79
N PHE A 128 21.50 28.06 -5.92
CA PHE A 128 20.79 29.23 -5.41
C PHE A 128 21.07 30.43 -6.30
N GLU A 129 20.20 31.44 -6.20
CA GLU A 129 20.37 32.77 -6.79
C GLU A 129 20.19 33.80 -5.69
N TYR A 130 20.90 34.92 -5.76
CA TYR A 130 20.72 36.04 -4.83
C TYR A 130 20.71 37.37 -5.58
N TYR A 131 19.98 38.32 -5.03
CA TYR A 131 19.82 39.67 -5.58
C TYR A 131 19.86 40.70 -4.45
N ARG A 132 20.43 41.85 -4.78
CA ARG A 132 20.44 43.03 -3.90
C ARG A 132 20.11 44.27 -4.70
N GLY A 133 19.47 45.25 -4.09
CA GLY A 133 19.06 46.45 -4.80
C GLY A 133 18.31 47.46 -3.96
N SER A 134 17.61 48.36 -4.64
CA SER A 134 16.71 49.35 -4.04
C SER A 134 15.41 49.41 -4.84
N GLY A 135 14.27 49.44 -4.17
CA GLY A 135 12.98 49.56 -4.83
C GLY A 135 11.82 49.14 -3.94
N THR A 136 10.71 48.78 -4.57
CA THR A 136 9.49 48.24 -3.92
C THR A 136 9.37 46.72 -4.13
N THR A 137 10.32 46.11 -4.85
CA THR A 137 10.24 44.73 -5.33
C THR A 137 11.63 44.11 -5.42
N CYS A 138 11.79 42.90 -4.91
CA CYS A 138 12.93 42.02 -5.18
C CYS A 138 12.51 40.97 -6.21
N SER A 139 13.19 40.92 -7.37
CA SER A 139 12.91 39.97 -8.46
C SER A 139 14.05 38.98 -8.59
N ILE A 140 13.89 37.81 -7.97
CA ILE A 140 14.95 36.79 -7.84
C ILE A 140 14.81 35.79 -8.98
N ALA A 141 15.87 35.56 -9.75
CA ALA A 141 15.86 34.55 -10.79
C ALA A 141 15.58 33.15 -10.22
N LYS A 142 14.89 32.32 -11.01
CA LYS A 142 14.76 30.90 -10.70
C LYS A 142 16.14 30.25 -10.75
N PRO A 143 16.56 29.49 -9.72
CA PRO A 143 17.83 28.79 -9.74
C PRO A 143 18.03 27.87 -10.95
N SER A 144 19.30 27.67 -11.29
CA SER A 144 19.69 26.74 -12.35
C SER A 144 19.30 25.30 -12.00
N GLY A 145 18.88 24.53 -12.99
CA GLY A 145 18.61 23.09 -12.83
C GLY A 145 17.28 22.72 -12.16
N VAL A 146 16.41 23.66 -11.77
CA VAL A 146 15.10 23.35 -11.13
C VAL A 146 14.30 22.33 -11.95
N GLN A 147 13.90 21.26 -11.27
CA GLN A 147 13.06 20.16 -11.75
C GLN A 147 11.70 20.17 -11.01
N SER A 148 10.70 19.53 -11.61
CA SER A 148 9.42 19.31 -10.94
C SER A 148 9.63 18.46 -9.69
N GLY A 149 9.09 18.88 -8.55
CA GLY A 149 9.25 18.19 -7.27
C GLY A 149 10.43 18.68 -6.42
N ASP A 150 11.28 19.59 -6.91
CA ASP A 150 12.28 20.24 -6.05
C ASP A 150 11.60 21.20 -5.04
N LEU A 151 12.19 21.36 -3.86
CA LEU A 151 11.81 22.40 -2.91
C LEU A 151 12.52 23.70 -3.26
N LEU A 152 11.75 24.80 -3.35
CA LEU A 152 12.30 26.14 -3.49
C LEU A 152 12.05 26.92 -2.20
N VAL A 153 13.11 27.46 -1.62
CA VAL A 153 13.04 28.33 -0.44
C VAL A 153 13.50 29.73 -0.83
N VAL A 154 12.69 30.73 -0.54
CA VAL A 154 12.95 32.13 -0.86
C VAL A 154 13.12 32.92 0.44
N LEU A 155 14.12 33.79 0.51
CA LEU A 155 14.32 34.75 1.61
C LEU A 155 14.37 36.18 1.05
N CYS A 156 13.88 37.16 1.79
CA CYS A 156 14.17 38.57 1.58
C CYS A 156 14.30 39.32 2.90
N THR A 157 15.30 40.18 2.97
CA THR A 157 15.50 41.19 4.00
C THR A 157 15.40 42.56 3.36
N THR A 158 14.69 43.48 3.99
CA THR A 158 14.62 44.89 3.63
C THR A 158 15.06 45.78 4.77
N ASP A 159 15.69 46.89 4.41
CA ASP A 159 15.92 48.03 5.32
C ASP A 159 14.58 48.66 5.71
N GLY A 160 14.42 49.07 6.97
CA GLY A 160 13.43 50.06 7.41
C GLY A 160 11.94 49.71 7.34
N THR A 161 11.53 48.56 6.79
CA THR A 161 10.10 48.26 6.71
C THR A 161 9.57 47.84 8.08
N GLY A 162 8.56 48.55 8.60
CA GLY A 162 7.74 48.07 9.72
C GLY A 162 6.53 47.24 9.29
N SER A 163 6.46 46.87 8.01
CA SER A 163 5.33 46.17 7.38
C SER A 163 5.78 44.80 6.86
N ALA A 164 4.88 43.81 6.92
CA ALA A 164 5.16 42.47 6.44
C ALA A 164 5.44 42.45 4.92
N LEU A 165 6.48 41.73 4.51
CA LEU A 165 6.79 41.49 3.11
C LEU A 165 5.74 40.59 2.45
N SER A 166 5.39 40.87 1.19
CA SER A 166 4.49 40.03 0.41
C SER A 166 5.29 39.08 -0.49
N GLY A 167 5.26 37.80 -0.15
CA GLY A 167 6.01 36.75 -0.85
C GLY A 167 5.51 36.45 -2.27
N PRO A 168 6.25 35.65 -3.05
CA PRO A 168 5.89 35.35 -4.44
C PRO A 168 4.63 34.49 -4.53
N SER A 169 3.90 34.62 -5.64
CA SER A 169 2.67 33.85 -5.89
C SER A 169 2.92 32.34 -5.80
N GLY A 170 2.09 31.63 -5.03
CA GLY A 170 2.15 30.18 -4.87
C GLY A 170 3.20 29.68 -3.88
N PHE A 171 3.85 30.58 -3.14
CA PHE A 171 4.70 30.22 -2.00
C PHE A 171 3.93 30.30 -0.68
N THR A 172 4.29 29.42 0.25
CA THR A 172 3.81 29.37 1.62
C THR A 172 4.82 30.05 2.54
N ILE A 173 4.36 30.91 3.45
CA ILE A 173 5.26 31.60 4.40
C ILE A 173 5.90 30.59 5.36
N LEU A 174 7.22 30.69 5.55
CA LEU A 174 7.98 29.99 6.59
C LEU A 174 8.04 30.86 7.84
N HIS A 175 8.56 32.08 7.70
CA HIS A 175 8.70 33.02 8.80
C HIS A 175 8.68 34.46 8.31
N SER A 176 8.32 35.39 9.20
CA SER A 176 8.51 36.83 8.99
C SER A 176 8.71 37.54 10.32
N GLU A 177 9.71 38.40 10.38
CA GLU A 177 10.09 39.13 11.58
C GLU A 177 10.60 40.52 11.23
N SER A 178 10.27 41.48 12.08
CA SER A 178 10.80 42.83 12.03
C SER A 178 11.37 43.20 13.39
N GLN A 179 12.60 43.71 13.38
CA GLN A 179 13.23 44.24 14.59
C GLN A 179 12.92 45.73 14.65
N ASN A 180 11.91 46.13 15.44
CA ASN A 180 11.53 47.52 15.73
C ASN A 180 11.49 48.50 14.53
N ASN A 181 11.12 48.01 13.34
CA ASN A 181 11.15 48.75 12.06
C ASN A 181 12.54 49.13 11.54
N GLY A 182 13.64 48.62 12.11
CA GLY A 182 14.99 48.76 11.55
C GLY A 182 15.20 47.85 10.34
N GLN A 183 14.64 46.63 10.36
CA GLN A 183 14.61 45.75 9.19
C GLN A 183 13.36 44.85 9.20
N THR A 184 12.94 44.31 8.05
CA THR A 184 12.06 43.12 7.99
C THR A 184 12.68 42.01 7.18
N THR A 185 12.69 40.81 7.75
CA THR A 185 13.12 39.59 7.06
C THR A 185 11.99 38.59 7.01
N ALA A 186 11.80 37.97 5.86
CA ALA A 186 10.81 36.93 5.68
C ALA A 186 11.31 35.84 4.73
N SER A 187 10.83 34.62 4.95
CA SER A 187 11.10 33.47 4.11
C SER A 187 9.82 32.73 3.73
N TRP A 188 9.86 32.07 2.58
CA TRP A 188 8.76 31.28 2.03
C TRP A 188 9.29 30.02 1.35
N TRP A 189 8.41 29.04 1.14
CA TRP A 189 8.74 27.83 0.40
C TRP A 189 7.66 27.46 -0.63
N LYS A 190 8.04 26.70 -1.65
CA LYS A 190 7.09 26.00 -2.54
C LYS A 190 7.69 24.71 -3.10
N LYS A 191 6.81 23.81 -3.53
CA LYS A 191 7.13 22.73 -4.47
C LYS A 191 7.24 23.27 -5.89
N ALA A 192 8.34 23.00 -6.57
CA ALA A 192 8.50 23.34 -7.99
C ALA A 192 7.58 22.48 -8.86
N GLY A 193 6.85 23.10 -9.78
CA GLY A 193 6.00 22.41 -10.75
C GLY A 193 6.74 21.99 -12.02
N GLY A 194 6.02 21.37 -12.96
CA GLY A 194 6.56 21.05 -14.30
C GLY A 194 6.93 22.27 -15.15
N SER A 195 6.53 23.48 -14.73
CA SER A 195 6.92 24.76 -15.32
C SER A 195 7.00 25.81 -14.22
N GLU A 196 8.11 26.55 -14.18
CA GLU A 196 8.36 27.64 -13.24
C GLU A 196 8.71 28.93 -14.01
N PRO A 197 8.33 30.12 -13.51
CA PRO A 197 8.67 31.39 -14.14
C PRO A 197 10.19 31.64 -14.12
N SER A 198 10.65 32.59 -14.94
CA SER A 198 12.07 32.97 -14.97
C SER A 198 12.55 33.67 -13.69
N SER A 199 11.63 34.26 -12.92
CA SER A 199 11.92 34.92 -11.64
C SER A 199 10.69 34.92 -10.71
N TYR A 200 10.96 35.11 -9.42
CA TYR A 200 9.97 35.24 -8.35
C TYR A 200 10.04 36.64 -7.75
N SER A 201 8.88 37.28 -7.56
CA SER A 201 8.79 38.65 -7.07
C SER A 201 8.30 38.71 -5.63
N ILE A 202 9.03 39.45 -4.80
CA ILE A 202 8.68 39.79 -3.41
C ILE A 202 8.44 41.28 -3.36
N THR A 203 7.38 41.74 -2.71
CA THR A 203 6.95 43.15 -2.77
C THR A 203 6.67 43.75 -1.39
N TRP A 204 6.80 45.07 -1.29
CA TRP A 204 6.54 45.85 -0.09
C TRP A 204 6.12 47.29 -0.46
N SER A 205 5.72 48.07 0.55
CA SER A 205 5.38 49.49 0.38
C SER A 205 6.60 50.37 0.64
N GLY A 206 6.78 51.41 -0.17
CA GLY A 206 7.93 52.32 -0.04
C GLY A 206 9.17 51.80 -0.75
N THR A 207 10.12 52.70 -1.01
CA THR A 207 11.40 52.35 -1.63
C THR A 207 12.38 52.00 -0.53
N GLU A 208 12.86 50.77 -0.54
CA GLU A 208 13.80 50.26 0.47
C GLU A 208 14.97 49.56 -0.20
N ARG A 209 16.06 49.40 0.56
CA ARG A 209 17.13 48.48 0.18
C ARG A 209 16.74 47.06 0.54
N TYR A 210 17.27 46.12 -0.23
CA TYR A 210 16.96 44.71 -0.03
C TYR A 210 18.12 43.80 -0.37
N VAL A 211 18.11 42.63 0.26
CA VAL A 211 18.86 41.43 -0.11
C VAL A 211 17.87 40.27 -0.12
N GLY A 212 17.82 39.52 -1.22
CA GLY A 212 16.94 38.37 -1.35
C GLY A 212 17.62 37.20 -2.04
N SER A 213 17.13 35.99 -1.78
CA SER A 213 17.65 34.76 -2.36
C SER A 213 16.57 33.74 -2.66
N CYS A 214 16.88 32.82 -3.58
CA CYS A 214 16.09 31.63 -3.85
C CYS A 214 17.04 30.43 -3.86
N THR A 215 16.80 29.45 -2.98
CA THR A 215 17.57 28.22 -2.85
C THR A 215 16.77 27.05 -3.40
N ARG A 216 17.39 26.22 -4.25
CA ARG A 216 16.84 24.97 -4.77
C ARG A 216 17.37 23.80 -3.95
N ILE A 217 16.47 22.95 -3.47
CA ILE A 217 16.76 21.80 -2.63
C ILE A 217 16.13 20.55 -3.25
N SER A 218 16.94 19.52 -3.50
CA SER A 218 16.48 18.20 -3.96
C SER A 218 16.36 17.22 -2.78
N GLY A 219 15.54 16.18 -2.94
CA GLY A 219 15.37 15.12 -1.94
C GLY A 219 14.67 15.57 -0.65
N ALA A 220 13.94 16.68 -0.67
CA ALA A 220 13.09 17.14 0.43
C ALA A 220 11.65 16.62 0.29
N ASP A 221 10.96 16.42 1.41
CA ASP A 221 9.50 16.25 1.40
C ASP A 221 8.88 17.55 0.90
N THR A 222 8.24 17.55 -0.27
CA THR A 222 7.67 18.78 -0.85
C THR A 222 6.18 18.94 -0.59
N ASP A 223 5.56 17.98 0.08
CA ASP A 223 4.16 18.08 0.51
C ASP A 223 4.09 18.65 1.94
N ASP A 224 5.06 18.31 2.80
CA ASP A 224 5.22 18.88 4.15
C ASP A 224 6.71 19.07 4.54
N PRO A 225 7.43 20.06 3.96
CA PRO A 225 8.89 20.17 4.03
C PRO A 225 9.47 20.54 5.40
N VAL A 226 8.70 21.19 6.28
CA VAL A 226 9.24 21.74 7.53
C VAL A 226 9.06 20.74 8.65
N ASP A 227 10.15 20.28 9.25
CA ASP A 227 10.15 19.50 10.50
C ASP A 227 9.90 20.42 11.69
N VAL A 228 10.81 21.38 11.88
CA VAL A 228 10.73 22.37 12.94
C VAL A 228 11.44 23.64 12.48
N SER A 229 10.94 24.78 12.90
CA SER A 229 11.58 26.09 12.70
C SER A 229 11.47 26.92 13.96
N ASP A 230 12.41 27.83 14.13
CA ASP A 230 12.39 28.82 15.21
C ASP A 230 13.13 30.08 14.77
N SER A 231 12.89 31.16 15.49
CA SER A 231 13.44 32.49 15.19
C SER A 231 14.01 33.19 16.42
N ASN A 232 14.83 34.21 16.18
CA ASN A 232 15.44 35.02 17.22
C ASN A 232 15.77 36.40 16.65
N ASP A 233 15.64 37.45 17.46
CA ASP A 233 15.99 38.81 17.09
C ASP A 233 16.84 39.51 18.17
N GLY A 234 17.46 40.62 17.81
CA GLY A 234 18.32 41.33 18.74
C GLY A 234 18.95 42.61 18.21
N SER A 235 19.81 43.21 19.03
CA SER A 235 20.65 44.36 18.67
C SER A 235 22.05 44.17 19.26
N SER A 236 22.98 43.66 18.45
CA SER A 236 24.33 43.29 18.87
C SER A 236 25.22 43.01 17.66
N GLY A 237 26.55 43.02 17.85
CA GLY A 237 27.51 42.53 16.85
C GLY A 237 27.59 41.01 16.76
N THR A 238 26.55 40.28 17.18
CA THR A 238 26.51 38.82 17.08
C THR A 238 25.09 38.37 16.80
N VAL A 239 24.84 37.97 15.56
CA VAL A 239 23.55 37.44 15.10
C VAL A 239 23.48 35.98 15.46
N THR A 240 22.54 35.59 16.33
CA THR A 240 22.45 34.21 16.82
C THR A 240 21.20 33.51 16.31
N SER A 241 21.36 32.56 15.39
CA SER A 241 20.28 31.64 15.00
C SER A 241 19.93 30.70 16.16
N PRO A 242 18.63 30.49 16.44
CA PRO A 242 18.19 29.65 17.54
C PRO A 242 18.51 28.17 17.30
N SER A 243 18.59 27.41 18.39
CA SER A 243 18.69 25.96 18.32
C SER A 243 17.30 25.36 18.19
N ILE A 244 17.09 24.59 17.13
CA ILE A 244 15.90 23.75 16.94
C ILE A 244 16.21 22.29 17.28
N THR A 245 15.19 21.55 17.73
CA THR A 245 15.28 20.10 18.01
C THR A 245 14.49 19.36 16.95
N THR A 246 15.20 18.71 16.03
CA THR A 246 14.57 17.99 14.92
C THR A 246 13.87 16.72 15.42
N THR A 247 12.72 16.40 14.84
CA THR A 247 11.91 15.23 15.19
C THR A 247 12.15 14.05 14.25
N VAL A 248 12.83 14.29 13.12
CA VAL A 248 13.21 13.27 12.15
C VAL A 248 14.73 13.26 11.90
N ASP A 249 15.25 12.09 11.53
CA ASP A 249 16.64 11.92 11.09
C ASP A 249 16.86 12.51 9.70
N ASN A 250 18.13 12.72 9.32
CA ASN A 250 18.56 13.17 8.00
C ASN A 250 17.91 14.49 7.51
N THR A 251 17.75 15.47 8.39
CA THR A 251 17.25 16.81 8.00
C THR A 251 18.37 17.70 7.44
N LEU A 252 17.98 18.63 6.57
CA LEU A 252 18.82 19.75 6.14
C LEU A 252 18.45 20.98 6.97
N ILE A 253 19.38 21.53 7.73
CA ILE A 253 19.18 22.74 8.52
C ILE A 253 19.58 23.94 7.69
N LEU A 254 18.64 24.83 7.40
CA LEU A 254 18.92 26.16 6.82
C LEU A 254 18.90 27.20 7.93
N ARG A 255 19.85 28.13 7.88
CA ARG A 255 19.95 29.24 8.82
C ARG A 255 20.08 30.54 8.05
N PHE A 256 19.15 31.44 8.30
CA PHE A 256 19.05 32.71 7.60
C PHE A 256 19.15 33.85 8.60
N HIS A 257 19.61 35.00 8.15
CA HIS A 257 19.46 36.24 8.91
C HIS A 257 19.28 37.46 8.02
N GLY A 258 18.77 38.52 8.63
CA GLY A 258 18.80 39.88 8.11
C GLY A 258 19.28 40.86 9.17
N ILE A 259 20.03 41.87 8.74
CA ILE A 259 20.65 42.89 9.60
C ILE A 259 20.28 44.28 9.06
N ASP A 260 20.02 45.19 9.99
CA ASP A 260 19.85 46.64 9.80
C ASP A 260 21.21 47.33 9.57
N ASP A 261 21.23 48.44 8.81
CA ASP A 261 22.39 49.31 8.51
C ASP A 261 23.79 48.62 8.47
N ASP A 262 24.07 47.88 7.40
CA ASP A 262 25.29 47.06 7.16
C ASP A 262 26.62 47.81 7.32
N ASP A 263 27.16 47.76 8.51
CA ASP A 263 28.44 48.39 8.85
C ASP A 263 29.69 47.59 8.43
N GLN A 264 29.55 46.36 7.88
CA GLN A 264 30.71 45.53 7.46
C GLN A 264 31.09 45.69 5.98
N GLY A 265 30.32 46.47 5.23
CA GLY A 265 30.54 46.73 3.80
C GLY A 265 29.99 45.62 2.89
N ASN A 266 30.08 45.84 1.58
CA ASN A 266 29.34 45.09 0.55
C ASN A 266 29.49 43.55 0.53
N ASP A 267 30.46 42.96 1.22
CA ASP A 267 30.75 41.51 1.23
C ASP A 267 31.43 41.15 2.56
N TYR A 268 30.77 40.28 3.35
CA TYR A 268 31.29 39.73 4.60
C TYR A 268 31.38 38.20 4.58
N SER A 269 31.56 37.63 3.39
CA SER A 269 31.83 36.21 3.23
C SER A 269 33.03 35.77 4.08
N GLY A 270 32.84 34.75 4.92
CA GLY A 270 33.87 34.20 5.80
C GLY A 270 33.61 34.30 7.30
N ASP A 271 32.70 35.17 7.75
CA ASP A 271 32.28 35.30 9.16
C ASP A 271 31.15 34.31 9.53
N ASN A 272 31.20 33.10 8.95
CA ASN A 272 30.13 32.12 9.06
C ASN A 272 30.12 31.34 10.38
N PRO A 273 28.93 30.87 10.80
CA PRO A 273 28.82 29.95 11.91
C PRO A 273 29.63 28.69 11.67
N ILE A 274 30.47 28.35 12.65
CA ILE A 274 31.28 27.14 12.64
C ILE A 274 30.39 25.91 12.42
N GLY A 275 30.79 25.05 11.47
CA GLY A 275 30.09 23.80 11.18
C GLY A 275 28.89 23.94 10.24
N THR A 276 28.78 25.07 9.53
CA THR A 276 27.83 25.29 8.44
C THR A 276 28.56 25.57 7.13
N ILE A 277 27.85 25.45 6.01
CA ILE A 277 28.30 25.85 4.67
C ILE A 277 27.53 27.10 4.27
N GLU A 278 28.25 28.16 3.87
CA GLU A 278 27.65 29.40 3.38
C GLU A 278 27.02 29.19 2.00
N LEU A 279 25.81 29.72 1.81
CA LEU A 279 25.27 29.96 0.47
C LEU A 279 25.64 31.38 0.02
N TYR A 280 25.32 32.39 0.83
CA TYR A 280 25.67 33.77 0.55
C TYR A 280 25.69 34.59 1.84
N ALA A 281 26.41 35.71 1.80
CA ALA A 281 26.49 36.71 2.86
C ALA A 281 26.81 38.07 2.22
N TYR A 282 25.79 38.92 2.05
CA TYR A 282 25.95 40.18 1.31
C TYR A 282 25.13 41.33 1.90
N GLY A 283 25.72 42.52 1.86
CA GLY A 283 25.03 43.80 2.01
C GLY A 283 24.34 44.28 0.74
N SER A 284 23.31 45.11 0.92
CA SER A 284 22.80 46.00 -0.12
C SER A 284 23.80 47.15 -0.39
N LEU A 285 23.64 47.90 -1.49
CA LEU A 285 24.67 48.86 -1.97
C LEU A 285 24.23 50.34 -1.85
N GLY A 286 24.64 51.12 -0.85
CA GLY A 286 24.42 52.56 -0.78
C GLY A 286 24.25 53.18 0.62
N SER A 287 23.14 53.86 0.87
CA SER A 287 22.79 54.44 2.19
C SER A 287 21.43 53.86 2.60
N GLY A 288 21.25 53.59 3.91
CA GLY A 288 20.17 52.75 4.43
C GLY A 288 20.39 51.29 4.04
N GLU A 289 21.54 50.72 4.42
CA GLU A 289 21.96 49.43 3.86
C GLU A 289 21.43 48.28 4.72
N CYS A 290 20.60 47.37 4.23
CA CYS A 290 20.40 46.10 4.94
C CYS A 290 21.39 45.04 4.47
N SER A 291 21.63 44.01 5.27
CA SER A 291 22.33 42.81 4.82
C SER A 291 21.58 41.52 5.12
N GLY A 292 21.93 40.46 4.39
CA GLY A 292 21.36 39.14 4.63
C GLY A 292 22.31 38.02 4.26
N ALA A 293 22.19 36.91 4.98
CA ALA A 293 22.96 35.71 4.72
C ALA A 293 22.13 34.44 4.86
N CYS A 294 22.65 33.37 4.28
CA CYS A 294 22.15 32.01 4.48
C CYS A 294 23.32 31.02 4.58
N SER A 295 23.22 30.12 5.56
CA SER A 295 24.09 28.95 5.68
C SER A 295 23.27 27.68 5.90
N TYR A 296 23.88 26.52 5.68
CA TYR A 296 23.23 25.24 5.90
C TYR A 296 24.14 24.18 6.52
N LYS A 297 23.54 23.15 7.12
CA LYS A 297 24.25 21.93 7.55
C LYS A 297 23.34 20.71 7.51
N SER A 298 23.93 19.54 7.34
CA SER A 298 23.22 18.27 7.50
C SER A 298 23.11 17.89 8.98
N GLN A 299 21.96 17.34 9.36
CA GLN A 299 21.71 16.78 10.70
C GLN A 299 21.28 15.32 10.52
N ILE A 300 22.22 14.40 10.75
CA ILE A 300 22.03 12.96 10.47
C ILE A 300 21.06 12.30 11.44
N SER A 301 21.16 12.64 12.73
CA SER A 301 20.27 12.12 13.77
C SER A 301 19.40 13.22 14.35
N SER A 302 18.14 12.89 14.58
CA SER A 302 17.17 13.73 15.27
C SER A 302 17.70 14.21 16.62
N GLY A 303 17.36 15.45 16.98
CA GLY A 303 17.82 16.08 18.21
C GLY A 303 18.22 17.54 18.03
N SER A 304 18.86 18.10 19.06
CA SER A 304 19.27 19.50 19.06
C SER A 304 20.32 19.80 17.99
N THR A 305 20.09 20.88 17.24
CA THR A 305 21.01 21.38 16.21
C THR A 305 22.13 22.27 16.76
N GLY A 306 22.08 22.62 18.04
CA GLY A 306 22.86 23.72 18.65
C GLY A 306 22.45 25.10 18.11
N THR A 307 22.98 26.18 18.67
CA THR A 307 22.87 27.53 18.07
C THR A 307 23.95 27.74 17.01
N ALA A 308 23.82 28.81 16.21
CA ALA A 308 24.88 29.31 15.33
C ALA A 308 24.97 30.81 15.47
N ALA A 309 26.16 31.37 15.28
CA ALA A 309 26.35 32.81 15.33
C ALA A 309 27.24 33.32 14.20
N TRP A 310 26.84 34.45 13.62
CA TRP A 310 27.71 35.32 12.83
C TRP A 310 28.19 36.46 13.73
N THR A 311 29.47 36.83 13.62
CA THR A 311 30.08 37.87 14.47
C THR A 311 30.53 39.05 13.64
N PHE A 312 30.22 40.25 14.13
CA PHE A 312 30.42 41.52 13.45
C PHE A 312 31.09 42.53 14.39
N SER A 313 31.72 43.55 13.81
CA SER A 313 32.48 44.56 14.58
C SER A 313 31.60 45.58 15.31
N ASN A 314 30.40 45.87 14.77
CA ASN A 314 29.48 46.89 15.28
C ASN A 314 28.14 46.27 15.69
N ASN A 315 27.38 46.97 16.53
CA ASN A 315 26.11 46.50 17.03
C ASN A 315 24.97 46.96 16.13
N GLU A 316 24.33 46.01 15.46
CA GLU A 316 23.18 46.29 14.58
C GLU A 316 21.93 45.53 15.00
N GLY A 317 20.77 46.01 14.56
CA GLY A 317 19.50 45.30 14.68
C GLY A 317 19.46 44.09 13.75
N TRP A 318 18.99 42.93 14.22
CA TRP A 318 18.97 41.72 13.40
C TRP A 318 17.80 40.80 13.72
N ALA A 319 17.45 39.96 12.75
CA ALA A 319 16.57 38.79 12.92
C ALA A 319 17.20 37.57 12.26
N ALA A 320 17.06 36.40 12.88
CA ALA A 320 17.68 35.15 12.46
C ALA A 320 16.71 33.96 12.61
N PHE A 321 16.82 33.01 11.69
CA PHE A 321 15.92 31.87 11.58
C PHE A 321 16.73 30.58 11.49
N SER A 322 16.23 29.52 12.12
CA SER A 322 16.64 28.14 11.85
C SER A 322 15.43 27.36 11.35
N VAL A 323 15.57 26.63 10.24
CA VAL A 323 14.54 25.71 9.75
C VAL A 323 15.16 24.36 9.40
N ALA A 324 14.53 23.29 9.85
CA ALA A 324 14.86 21.92 9.49
C ALA A 324 13.96 21.45 8.36
N ILE A 325 14.55 21.11 7.22
CA ILE A 325 13.88 20.56 6.05
C ILE A 325 13.89 19.03 6.12
N LYS A 326 12.71 18.42 6.06
CA LYS A 326 12.52 16.97 6.06
C LYS A 326 13.09 16.34 4.79
N PRO A 327 13.73 15.17 4.87
CA PRO A 327 14.02 14.37 3.70
C PRO A 327 12.72 13.86 3.07
N GLU A 328 12.72 13.66 1.76
CA GLU A 328 11.58 13.08 1.04
C GLU A 328 11.25 11.71 1.65
N SER A 329 10.05 11.58 2.20
CA SER A 329 9.55 10.30 2.68
C SER A 329 9.31 9.39 1.49
N SER A 330 10.27 8.52 1.19
CA SER A 330 10.10 7.55 0.12
C SER A 330 9.29 6.35 0.63
N ALA A 331 7.96 6.45 0.68
CA ALA A 331 7.07 5.30 0.46
C ALA A 331 5.58 5.64 0.63
N THR A 332 4.78 5.26 -0.36
CA THR A 332 3.41 4.83 -0.15
C THR A 332 3.43 3.38 0.43
N GLY A 333 2.92 3.19 1.65
CA GLY A 333 2.71 1.85 2.25
C GLY A 333 3.57 1.44 3.46
N VAL A 334 3.97 2.36 4.35
CA VAL A 334 5.02 2.10 5.36
C VAL A 334 4.57 1.84 6.81
N ASN A 335 3.30 2.06 7.16
CA ASN A 335 2.89 1.88 8.55
C ASN A 335 2.61 0.41 8.88
N TRP A 336 3.36 -0.12 9.84
CA TRP A 336 3.07 -1.41 10.45
C TRP A 336 1.66 -1.42 11.04
N THR A 337 0.87 -2.39 10.60
CA THR A 337 -0.51 -2.59 11.00
C THR A 337 -0.61 -3.85 11.83
N LYS A 338 -1.24 -3.74 13.01
CA LYS A 338 -1.52 -4.91 13.85
C LYS A 338 -2.61 -5.76 13.19
N TRP A 339 -2.39 -7.06 13.07
CA TRP A 339 -3.36 -8.00 12.49
C TRP A 339 -4.63 -8.09 13.37
N PRO A 340 -5.84 -7.76 12.88
CA PRO A 340 -7.01 -7.58 13.75
C PRO A 340 -7.83 -8.86 14.04
N ASN A 341 -7.26 -10.06 13.84
CA ASN A 341 -7.99 -11.33 14.05
C ASN A 341 -8.45 -11.50 15.51
N GLY A 342 -9.62 -12.14 15.73
CA GLY A 342 -10.16 -12.45 17.06
C GLY A 342 -9.27 -13.36 17.91
N ALA A 343 -8.37 -14.13 17.28
CA ALA A 343 -7.32 -14.90 17.95
C ALA A 343 -6.01 -14.10 18.16
N ASN A 344 -5.98 -12.77 17.92
CA ASN A 344 -4.81 -11.92 18.11
C ASN A 344 -4.97 -11.01 19.37
N PRO A 345 -4.02 -11.01 20.32
CA PRO A 345 -2.80 -11.80 20.33
C PRO A 345 -3.07 -13.31 20.50
N ASP A 346 -2.26 -14.15 19.86
CA ASP A 346 -2.31 -15.59 20.03
C ASP A 346 -1.64 -15.95 21.37
N THR A 347 -2.28 -16.82 22.14
CA THR A 347 -1.94 -17.12 23.55
C THR A 347 -1.30 -18.50 23.74
N SER A 348 -1.13 -19.29 22.68
CA SER A 348 -0.57 -20.66 22.80
C SER A 348 0.34 -21.04 21.64
N SER A 349 1.42 -21.76 21.96
CA SER A 349 2.32 -22.34 20.95
C SER A 349 1.76 -23.66 20.38
N PRO A 350 1.88 -23.94 19.07
CA PRO A 350 2.46 -23.08 18.04
C PRO A 350 1.56 -21.88 17.73
N TRP A 351 2.14 -20.68 17.69
CA TRP A 351 1.39 -19.45 17.42
C TRP A 351 1.12 -19.33 15.93
N THR A 352 -0.16 -19.25 15.56
CA THR A 352 -0.60 -19.30 14.17
C THR A 352 -1.73 -18.34 13.85
N TRP A 353 -1.67 -17.72 12.67
CA TRP A 353 -2.73 -16.84 12.17
C TRP A 353 -3.12 -17.21 10.75
N ALA A 354 -4.42 -17.21 10.46
CA ALA A 354 -4.93 -17.21 9.10
C ALA A 354 -4.88 -15.76 8.57
N PHE A 355 -3.91 -15.46 7.69
CA PHE A 355 -3.70 -14.15 7.10
C PHE A 355 -4.33 -14.07 5.71
N ASN A 356 -5.21 -13.10 5.46
CA ASN A 356 -6.04 -13.07 4.25
C ASN A 356 -5.57 -12.09 3.16
N PHE A 357 -4.37 -11.49 3.30
CA PHE A 357 -3.84 -10.48 2.37
C PHE A 357 -4.83 -9.34 2.09
N PRO A 358 -5.13 -8.49 3.10
CA PRO A 358 -6.22 -7.52 3.05
C PRO A 358 -6.08 -6.47 1.94
N ASN A 359 -4.86 -6.28 1.40
CA ASN A 359 -4.56 -5.32 0.35
C ASN A 359 -4.39 -5.98 -1.03
N THR A 360 -4.79 -7.25 -1.19
CA THR A 360 -4.69 -8.02 -2.43
C THR A 360 -3.24 -8.18 -2.92
N THR A 361 -3.00 -8.21 -4.23
CA THR A 361 -1.68 -8.39 -4.85
C THR A 361 -0.68 -7.33 -4.39
N GLY A 362 0.51 -7.78 -4.01
CA GLY A 362 1.66 -6.92 -3.70
C GLY A 362 2.66 -7.61 -2.80
N TYR A 363 3.45 -6.81 -2.10
CA TYR A 363 4.50 -7.26 -1.21
C TYR A 363 4.01 -7.11 0.24
N TYR A 364 4.28 -8.13 1.05
CA TYR A 364 3.93 -8.17 2.46
C TYR A 364 5.15 -8.48 3.32
N GLU A 365 5.26 -7.75 4.41
CA GLU A 365 6.30 -7.86 5.42
C GLU A 365 5.64 -8.08 6.77
N PHE A 366 6.27 -8.89 7.60
CA PHE A 366 5.70 -9.35 8.86
C PHE A 366 6.72 -9.25 9.99
N TYR A 367 6.24 -8.93 11.18
CA TYR A 367 6.95 -9.24 12.41
C TYR A 367 5.98 -9.67 13.51
N SER A 368 6.51 -10.26 14.57
CA SER A 368 5.79 -10.54 15.81
C SER A 368 6.27 -9.68 16.97
N ILE A 369 5.39 -9.46 17.95
CA ILE A 369 5.75 -8.89 19.26
C ILE A 369 5.20 -9.81 20.34
N GLY A 370 6.10 -10.40 21.12
CA GLY A 370 5.81 -11.22 22.29
C GLY A 370 5.68 -10.39 23.57
N LYS A 371 4.80 -10.84 24.46
CA LYS A 371 4.63 -10.26 25.79
C LYS A 371 4.62 -11.35 26.85
N LYS A 372 5.21 -11.07 28.00
CA LYS A 372 5.23 -11.96 29.16
C LYS A 372 5.04 -11.17 30.44
N SER A 373 4.13 -11.64 31.29
CA SER A 373 3.87 -11.04 32.59
C SER A 373 5.14 -10.97 33.44
N GLY A 374 5.45 -9.78 33.94
CA GLY A 374 6.63 -9.52 34.76
C GLY A 374 7.90 -9.19 33.97
N LEU A 375 7.85 -9.15 32.64
CA LEU A 375 8.91 -8.66 31.77
C LEU A 375 8.42 -7.44 30.97
N SER A 376 9.36 -6.65 30.44
CA SER A 376 9.04 -5.64 29.45
C SER A 376 8.56 -6.28 28.15
N ASP A 377 7.66 -5.60 27.44
CA ASP A 377 7.23 -6.02 26.11
C ASP A 377 8.43 -6.07 25.14
N GLU A 378 8.41 -7.04 24.22
CA GLU A 378 9.36 -7.07 23.11
C GLU A 378 9.27 -5.77 22.29
N THR A 379 10.43 -5.21 21.96
CA THR A 379 10.53 -4.07 21.05
C THR A 379 10.36 -4.53 19.61
N ALA A 380 9.62 -3.77 18.80
CA ALA A 380 9.50 -4.06 17.37
C ALA A 380 10.89 -4.18 16.71
N PRO A 381 11.13 -5.20 15.87
CA PRO A 381 12.43 -5.39 15.26
C PRO A 381 12.72 -4.30 14.22
N SER A 382 14.00 -3.96 14.06
CA SER A 382 14.44 -2.98 13.06
C SER A 382 14.27 -3.46 11.61
N THR A 383 14.17 -4.78 11.42
CA THR A 383 13.94 -5.45 10.14
C THR A 383 12.77 -6.39 10.27
N ALA A 384 12.03 -6.62 9.19
CA ALA A 384 10.97 -7.61 9.19
C ALA A 384 11.51 -9.03 9.40
N ASP A 385 10.73 -9.87 10.07
CA ASP A 385 11.06 -11.28 10.33
C ASP A 385 10.84 -12.15 9.09
N ALA A 386 9.78 -11.84 8.34
CA ALA A 386 9.40 -12.58 7.13
C ALA A 386 8.84 -11.65 6.05
N ILE A 387 9.07 -12.03 4.80
CA ILE A 387 8.66 -11.28 3.61
C ILE A 387 8.03 -12.22 2.58
N CYS A 388 7.05 -11.74 1.82
CA CYS A 388 6.52 -12.46 0.66
C CYS A 388 5.98 -11.50 -0.41
N LYS A 389 5.87 -12.01 -1.64
CA LYS A 389 5.04 -11.40 -2.69
C LYS A 389 3.77 -12.22 -2.81
N TYR A 390 2.62 -11.64 -2.53
CA TYR A 390 1.33 -12.24 -2.80
C TYR A 390 0.80 -11.78 -4.14
N THR A 391 0.39 -12.73 -4.99
CA THR A 391 -0.35 -12.46 -6.22
C THR A 391 -1.76 -13.00 -6.07
N ASN A 392 -2.74 -12.11 -6.07
CA ASN A 392 -4.13 -12.51 -6.17
C ASN A 392 -4.41 -13.03 -7.59
N ASN A 393 -4.40 -14.34 -7.74
CA ASN A 393 -4.69 -15.02 -9.01
C ASN A 393 -6.19 -15.29 -9.21
N THR A 394 -7.06 -14.65 -8.42
CA THR A 394 -8.49 -14.83 -8.56
C THR A 394 -8.99 -14.07 -9.78
N VAL A 395 -9.60 -14.78 -10.73
CA VAL A 395 -10.24 -14.22 -11.92
C VAL A 395 -11.73 -14.52 -11.90
N ILE A 396 -12.50 -13.69 -12.59
CA ILE A 396 -13.90 -13.97 -12.86
C ILE A 396 -13.96 -14.95 -14.03
N SER A 397 -14.51 -16.14 -13.80
CA SER A 397 -14.83 -17.12 -14.83
C SER A 397 -16.34 -17.13 -15.10
N ASN A 398 -16.73 -17.50 -16.32
CA ASN A 398 -18.12 -17.64 -16.73
C ASN A 398 -18.32 -18.99 -17.40
N ILE A 399 -19.37 -19.71 -17.01
CA ILE A 399 -19.83 -20.93 -17.67
C ILE A 399 -21.28 -20.76 -18.08
N ASN A 400 -21.62 -21.31 -19.24
CA ASN A 400 -22.97 -21.38 -19.78
C ASN A 400 -23.23 -22.86 -20.10
N ILE A 401 -24.14 -23.48 -19.38
CA ILE A 401 -24.39 -24.92 -19.45
C ILE A 401 -25.84 -25.12 -19.81
N ARG A 402 -26.08 -25.83 -20.91
CA ARG A 402 -27.43 -26.16 -21.37
C ARG A 402 -27.79 -27.58 -20.93
N VAL A 403 -29.07 -27.85 -20.75
CA VAL A 403 -29.56 -29.23 -20.75
C VAL A 403 -29.15 -29.89 -22.07
N GLU A 404 -28.48 -31.04 -22.01
CA GLU A 404 -27.83 -31.67 -23.17
C GLU A 404 -28.35 -33.07 -23.50
N THR A 405 -29.23 -33.63 -22.66
CA THR A 405 -29.90 -34.91 -22.88
C THR A 405 -31.37 -34.83 -22.46
N GLY A 406 -32.24 -35.62 -23.10
CA GLY A 406 -33.69 -35.49 -22.92
C GLY A 406 -34.23 -35.91 -21.55
N ASN A 407 -33.53 -36.76 -20.82
CA ASN A 407 -33.94 -37.12 -19.45
C ASN A 407 -33.39 -36.15 -18.40
N ASP A 408 -32.74 -35.05 -18.82
CA ASP A 408 -32.19 -34.04 -17.93
C ASP A 408 -33.07 -32.79 -17.85
N ASP A 409 -34.17 -32.71 -18.59
CA ASP A 409 -35.32 -31.89 -18.23
C ASP A 409 -36.59 -32.75 -18.13
N ALA A 410 -37.45 -32.40 -17.19
CA ALA A 410 -38.61 -33.21 -16.87
C ALA A 410 -39.67 -32.41 -16.14
N GLU A 411 -40.90 -32.88 -16.26
CA GLU A 411 -42.06 -32.39 -15.54
C GLU A 411 -42.65 -33.51 -14.71
N GLU A 412 -43.09 -33.18 -13.51
CA GLU A 412 -43.78 -34.10 -12.63
C GLU A 412 -45.16 -33.58 -12.30
N LEU A 413 -46.21 -34.33 -12.64
CA LEU A 413 -47.58 -33.97 -12.27
C LEU A 413 -47.78 -34.08 -10.75
N VAL A 414 -48.16 -32.98 -10.11
CA VAL A 414 -48.25 -32.88 -8.63
C VAL A 414 -49.34 -33.80 -8.05
N SER A 415 -50.37 -34.16 -8.83
CA SER A 415 -51.52 -34.92 -8.34
C SER A 415 -51.24 -36.42 -8.12
N ASP A 416 -50.34 -37.01 -8.91
CA ASP A 416 -50.05 -38.46 -8.86
C ASP A 416 -48.56 -38.83 -9.05
N GLY A 417 -47.70 -37.82 -9.23
CA GLY A 417 -46.25 -37.94 -9.39
C GLY A 417 -45.82 -38.47 -10.75
N ASN A 418 -46.71 -38.53 -11.75
CA ASN A 418 -46.33 -39.03 -13.07
C ASN A 418 -45.23 -38.16 -13.70
N MET A 419 -44.23 -38.81 -14.30
CA MET A 419 -43.05 -38.16 -14.87
C MET A 419 -43.16 -38.03 -16.39
N TYR A 420 -42.99 -36.82 -16.91
CA TYR A 420 -42.87 -36.51 -18.34
C TYR A 420 -41.42 -36.09 -18.62
N ARG A 421 -40.71 -36.82 -19.48
CA ARG A 421 -39.25 -36.65 -19.73
C ARG A 421 -38.92 -36.61 -21.22
N ASP A 422 -39.94 -36.51 -22.04
CA ASP A 422 -39.86 -36.51 -23.49
C ASP A 422 -40.84 -35.51 -24.13
N SER A 423 -41.40 -34.60 -23.33
CA SER A 423 -42.25 -33.49 -23.77
C SER A 423 -41.47 -32.54 -24.67
N SER A 424 -42.13 -31.95 -25.68
CA SER A 424 -41.53 -30.93 -26.55
C SER A 424 -41.25 -29.61 -25.82
N ASP A 425 -41.96 -29.39 -24.72
CA ASP A 425 -42.02 -28.17 -23.96
C ASP A 425 -41.91 -28.47 -22.47
N LEU A 426 -41.63 -27.43 -21.70
CA LEU A 426 -41.74 -27.41 -20.25
C LEU A 426 -42.80 -26.37 -19.88
N GLU A 427 -43.91 -26.80 -19.32
CA GLU A 427 -44.90 -25.94 -18.70
C GLU A 427 -44.38 -25.54 -17.33
N LEU A 428 -43.93 -24.29 -17.20
CA LEU A 428 -43.65 -23.68 -15.91
C LEU A 428 -44.99 -23.49 -15.17
N ILE A 429 -45.32 -24.57 -14.47
CA ILE A 429 -46.40 -24.89 -13.54
C ILE A 429 -47.60 -25.60 -14.13
N ASN A 430 -48.39 -25.00 -15.02
CA ASN A 430 -49.71 -25.55 -15.32
C ASN A 430 -49.82 -26.03 -16.75
N ASP A 431 -50.08 -27.33 -16.91
CA ASP A 431 -50.40 -27.97 -18.19
C ASP A 431 -51.89 -28.37 -18.19
N GLN A 432 -52.74 -27.51 -18.75
CA GLN A 432 -54.18 -27.79 -18.86
C GLN A 432 -54.53 -28.68 -20.05
N ASP A 433 -53.61 -28.82 -21.01
CA ASP A 433 -53.95 -29.30 -22.35
C ASP A 433 -53.60 -30.77 -22.56
N TYR A 434 -52.63 -31.32 -21.81
CA TYR A 434 -52.18 -32.70 -21.97
C TYR A 434 -52.45 -33.58 -20.74
N ALA A 435 -51.88 -33.25 -19.58
CA ALA A 435 -52.02 -34.04 -18.35
C ALA A 435 -53.10 -33.51 -17.37
N GLY A 436 -53.42 -32.22 -17.47
CA GLY A 436 -54.42 -31.55 -16.65
C GLY A 436 -53.97 -31.36 -15.21
N GLY A 437 -53.12 -30.37 -14.95
CA GLY A 437 -52.79 -29.99 -13.58
C GLY A 437 -51.53 -29.17 -13.41
N ASN A 438 -51.18 -28.95 -12.14
CA ASN A 438 -49.91 -28.35 -11.78
C ASN A 438 -48.79 -29.39 -11.84
N GLN A 439 -47.63 -28.96 -12.31
CA GLN A 439 -46.41 -29.71 -12.43
C GLN A 439 -45.31 -29.07 -11.57
N GLU A 440 -44.31 -29.88 -11.21
CA GLU A 440 -43.02 -29.41 -10.72
C GLU A 440 -41.95 -29.74 -11.77
N ILE A 441 -41.10 -28.77 -12.09
CA ILE A 441 -40.19 -28.83 -13.24
C ILE A 441 -38.78 -29.04 -12.73
N GLY A 442 -38.09 -30.00 -13.33
CA GLY A 442 -36.71 -30.34 -13.00
C GLY A 442 -35.81 -30.14 -14.21
N MET A 443 -34.69 -29.46 -14.02
CA MET A 443 -33.68 -29.25 -15.07
C MET A 443 -32.30 -29.57 -14.51
N ARG A 444 -31.59 -30.50 -15.13
CA ARG A 444 -30.30 -31.02 -14.72
C ARG A 444 -29.23 -30.58 -15.71
N PHE A 445 -28.19 -29.96 -15.15
CA PHE A 445 -27.04 -29.43 -15.87
C PHE A 445 -25.82 -30.29 -15.54
N ASN A 446 -25.20 -30.88 -16.56
CA ASN A 446 -24.06 -31.77 -16.42
C ASN A 446 -22.71 -31.05 -16.45
N ASN A 447 -21.69 -31.73 -15.94
CA ASN A 447 -20.29 -31.32 -16.03
C ASN A 447 -20.06 -29.87 -15.59
N ILE A 448 -20.58 -29.49 -14.41
CA ILE A 448 -20.39 -28.15 -13.88
C ILE A 448 -18.96 -28.02 -13.36
N GLU A 449 -18.08 -27.45 -14.18
CA GLU A 449 -16.65 -27.25 -13.87
C GLU A 449 -16.40 -26.05 -12.94
N ILE A 450 -17.09 -26.03 -11.79
CA ILE A 450 -16.88 -25.07 -10.70
C ILE A 450 -16.21 -25.79 -9.52
N PRO A 451 -15.03 -25.34 -9.06
CA PRO A 451 -14.43 -25.85 -7.84
C PRO A 451 -15.32 -25.67 -6.61
N GLN A 452 -15.24 -26.61 -5.67
CA GLN A 452 -15.94 -26.50 -4.38
C GLN A 452 -15.58 -25.22 -3.64
N GLY A 453 -16.59 -24.57 -3.07
CA GLY A 453 -16.44 -23.33 -2.30
C GLY A 453 -16.06 -22.10 -3.14
N SER A 454 -16.07 -22.19 -4.48
CA SER A 454 -15.93 -21.01 -5.32
C SER A 454 -17.06 -20.02 -5.03
N THR A 455 -16.70 -18.75 -4.83
CA THR A 455 -17.69 -17.68 -4.67
C THR A 455 -18.41 -17.42 -5.99
N ILE A 456 -19.72 -17.62 -6.00
CA ILE A 456 -20.58 -17.27 -7.12
C ILE A 456 -20.80 -15.76 -7.10
N ILE A 457 -20.75 -15.14 -8.28
CA ILE A 457 -20.91 -13.70 -8.48
C ILE A 457 -22.31 -13.40 -9.00
N SER A 458 -22.83 -14.26 -9.88
CA SER A 458 -24.19 -14.20 -10.41
C SER A 458 -24.54 -15.54 -11.04
N ALA A 459 -25.80 -15.96 -10.96
CA ALA A 459 -26.31 -17.11 -11.68
C ALA A 459 -27.73 -16.84 -12.20
N ASN A 460 -28.06 -17.25 -13.44
CA ASN A 460 -29.41 -17.12 -13.97
C ASN A 460 -29.74 -18.26 -14.94
N LEU A 461 -31.04 -18.49 -15.10
CA LEU A 461 -31.61 -19.38 -16.09
C LEU A 461 -32.11 -18.56 -17.27
N THR A 462 -31.84 -19.03 -18.48
CA THR A 462 -32.40 -18.50 -19.72
C THR A 462 -33.24 -19.58 -20.39
N PHE A 463 -34.48 -19.22 -20.70
CA PHE A 463 -35.45 -20.02 -21.43
C PHE A 463 -35.79 -19.34 -22.76
N VAL A 464 -36.34 -20.10 -23.69
CA VAL A 464 -36.97 -19.59 -24.91
C VAL A 464 -38.45 -19.94 -24.87
N ILE A 465 -39.33 -18.98 -25.18
CA ILE A 465 -40.78 -19.22 -25.16
C ILE A 465 -41.17 -20.09 -26.36
N ASP A 466 -41.84 -21.21 -26.10
CA ASP A 466 -42.43 -22.07 -27.13
C ASP A 466 -43.88 -21.65 -27.43
N GLU A 467 -44.71 -21.54 -26.39
CA GLU A 467 -46.09 -21.08 -26.51
C GLU A 467 -46.35 -19.80 -25.72
N LYS A 468 -47.15 -18.90 -26.31
CA LYS A 468 -47.50 -17.63 -25.69
C LYS A 468 -48.74 -17.75 -24.83
N TYR A 469 -48.52 -17.73 -23.51
CA TYR A 469 -49.54 -17.51 -22.49
C TYR A 469 -49.29 -16.19 -21.76
N THR A 470 -50.36 -15.63 -21.17
CA THR A 470 -50.32 -14.35 -20.45
C THR A 470 -50.82 -14.45 -19.02
N ASP A 471 -51.04 -15.67 -18.52
CA ASP A 471 -51.47 -15.94 -17.16
C ASP A 471 -50.51 -15.32 -16.15
N ASP A 472 -51.05 -14.83 -15.03
CA ASP A 472 -50.26 -14.39 -13.90
C ASP A 472 -49.46 -15.59 -13.38
N THR A 473 -48.13 -15.48 -13.41
CA THR A 473 -47.22 -16.59 -13.13
C THR A 473 -46.18 -16.15 -12.13
N ASP A 474 -46.06 -16.92 -11.04
CA ASP A 474 -45.15 -16.71 -9.93
C ASP A 474 -44.44 -18.04 -9.63
N LEU A 475 -43.11 -18.04 -9.65
CA LEU A 475 -42.28 -19.22 -9.50
C LEU A 475 -41.37 -19.12 -8.27
N ASN A 476 -41.07 -20.26 -7.67
CA ASN A 476 -39.99 -20.44 -6.72
C ASN A 476 -38.92 -21.34 -7.35
N ILE A 477 -37.68 -20.88 -7.32
CA ILE A 477 -36.53 -21.58 -7.88
C ILE A 477 -35.70 -22.15 -6.73
N PHE A 478 -35.47 -23.45 -6.76
CA PHE A 478 -34.63 -24.23 -5.85
C PHE A 478 -33.57 -25.00 -6.64
N ALA A 479 -32.63 -25.64 -5.93
CA ALA A 479 -31.84 -26.73 -6.46
C ALA A 479 -32.09 -28.03 -5.68
N HIS A 480 -31.73 -29.16 -6.26
CA HIS A 480 -31.66 -30.45 -5.56
C HIS A 480 -30.44 -30.41 -4.63
N ASP A 481 -30.67 -30.49 -3.31
CA ASP A 481 -29.66 -30.43 -2.28
C ASP A 481 -28.82 -31.72 -2.21
N THR A 482 -27.95 -31.90 -3.19
CA THR A 482 -27.08 -33.07 -3.32
C THR A 482 -25.76 -32.69 -3.97
N ASP A 483 -24.72 -33.49 -3.71
CA ASP A 483 -23.38 -33.23 -4.25
C ASP A 483 -23.32 -33.49 -5.76
N HIS A 484 -24.00 -34.55 -6.22
CA HIS A 484 -24.04 -34.96 -7.62
C HIS A 484 -25.44 -35.48 -7.97
N SER A 485 -26.21 -34.66 -8.68
CA SER A 485 -27.59 -34.98 -9.01
C SER A 485 -27.66 -36.08 -10.07
N SER A 486 -28.52 -37.08 -9.86
CA SER A 486 -28.81 -38.14 -10.82
C SER A 486 -29.80 -37.69 -11.91
N THR A 487 -29.71 -38.28 -13.10
CA THR A 487 -30.67 -38.07 -14.21
C THR A 487 -32.10 -38.42 -13.78
N PHE A 488 -33.11 -37.83 -14.44
CA PHE A 488 -34.51 -38.11 -14.10
C PHE A 488 -34.91 -39.50 -14.61
N THR A 489 -35.61 -40.24 -13.74
CA THR A 489 -36.16 -41.56 -14.08
C THR A 489 -37.67 -41.50 -14.21
N ASN A 490 -38.28 -42.53 -14.78
CA ASN A 490 -39.75 -42.64 -14.88
C ASN A 490 -40.43 -43.08 -13.57
N THR A 491 -39.70 -43.06 -12.45
CA THR A 491 -40.26 -43.39 -11.14
C THR A 491 -41.14 -42.22 -10.70
N ASN A 492 -42.37 -42.49 -10.26
CA ASN A 492 -43.24 -41.41 -9.79
C ASN A 492 -42.56 -40.62 -8.67
N TYR A 493 -42.85 -39.31 -8.61
CA TYR A 493 -42.31 -38.39 -7.61
C TYR A 493 -40.79 -38.14 -7.71
N ASN A 494 -40.16 -38.34 -8.87
CA ASN A 494 -38.70 -38.24 -9.00
C ASN A 494 -38.15 -36.81 -8.83
N ILE A 495 -38.97 -35.77 -9.02
CA ILE A 495 -38.63 -34.37 -8.79
C ILE A 495 -39.05 -33.98 -7.37
N THR A 496 -40.31 -34.18 -6.98
CA THR A 496 -40.81 -33.68 -5.69
C THR A 496 -40.20 -34.38 -4.48
N SER A 497 -39.72 -35.62 -4.63
CA SER A 497 -38.99 -36.33 -3.57
C SER A 497 -37.53 -35.91 -3.40
N ARG A 498 -36.99 -35.09 -4.32
CA ARG A 498 -35.64 -34.53 -4.19
C ARG A 498 -35.64 -33.48 -3.10
N GLU A 499 -34.69 -33.60 -2.17
CA GLU A 499 -34.47 -32.59 -1.14
C GLU A 499 -34.11 -31.27 -1.82
N LYS A 500 -34.82 -30.20 -1.46
CA LYS A 500 -34.59 -28.87 -2.04
C LYS A 500 -33.60 -28.12 -1.18
N THR A 501 -32.83 -27.22 -1.80
CA THR A 501 -32.05 -26.23 -1.06
C THR A 501 -32.90 -25.47 -0.05
N SER A 502 -32.29 -25.10 1.07
CA SER A 502 -32.90 -24.24 2.10
C SER A 502 -33.14 -22.83 1.55
N ASN A 503 -32.24 -22.34 0.69
CA ASN A 503 -32.45 -21.11 -0.05
C ASN A 503 -33.35 -21.36 -1.27
N SER A 504 -34.15 -20.34 -1.57
CA SER A 504 -34.99 -20.27 -2.77
C SER A 504 -35.05 -18.84 -3.29
N VAL A 505 -35.22 -18.68 -4.59
CA VAL A 505 -35.47 -17.36 -5.19
C VAL A 505 -36.89 -17.28 -5.74
N GLN A 506 -37.61 -16.26 -5.31
CA GLN A 506 -38.94 -15.95 -5.85
C GLN A 506 -38.79 -15.17 -7.16
N TRP A 507 -39.51 -15.61 -8.18
CA TRP A 507 -39.67 -14.94 -9.45
C TRP A 507 -41.14 -14.67 -9.65
N ASN A 508 -41.57 -13.49 -9.21
CA ASN A 508 -42.97 -13.09 -9.27
C ASN A 508 -43.24 -12.25 -10.51
N SER A 509 -44.49 -12.25 -10.98
CA SER A 509 -44.96 -11.48 -12.15
C SER A 509 -44.12 -11.75 -13.39
N LEU A 510 -43.98 -13.03 -13.75
CA LEU A 510 -43.18 -13.45 -14.89
C LEU A 510 -43.57 -12.70 -16.18
N PRO A 511 -42.60 -12.10 -16.89
CA PRO A 511 -42.84 -11.54 -18.21
C PRO A 511 -43.50 -12.55 -19.16
N SER A 512 -44.21 -12.03 -20.16
CA SER A 512 -44.82 -12.83 -21.24
C SER A 512 -44.22 -12.44 -22.61
N PRO A 513 -42.98 -12.86 -22.91
CA PRO A 513 -42.37 -12.62 -24.22
C PRO A 513 -43.17 -13.28 -25.35
N ASN A 514 -42.87 -12.92 -26.60
CA ASN A 514 -43.39 -13.64 -27.75
C ASN A 514 -42.68 -14.99 -27.94
N VAL A 515 -43.30 -15.89 -28.69
CA VAL A 515 -42.68 -17.15 -29.12
C VAL A 515 -41.31 -16.90 -29.77
N GLY A 516 -40.30 -17.66 -29.38
CA GLY A 516 -38.91 -17.52 -29.81
C GLY A 516 -38.11 -16.43 -29.10
N GLU A 517 -38.74 -15.58 -28.27
CA GLU A 517 -38.02 -14.63 -27.42
C GLU A 517 -37.55 -15.30 -26.12
N THR A 518 -36.59 -14.65 -25.44
CA THR A 518 -35.99 -15.19 -24.22
C THR A 518 -36.73 -14.74 -22.97
N LEU A 519 -36.78 -15.64 -21.98
CA LEU A 519 -37.23 -15.37 -20.62
C LEU A 519 -36.07 -15.67 -19.67
N ILE A 520 -35.64 -14.70 -18.88
CA ILE A 520 -34.45 -14.79 -18.03
C ILE A 520 -34.86 -14.65 -16.57
N SER A 521 -34.41 -15.58 -15.72
CA SER A 521 -34.70 -15.54 -14.28
C SER A 521 -34.01 -14.38 -13.57
N PRO A 522 -34.48 -13.99 -12.37
CA PRO A 522 -33.67 -13.25 -11.40
C PRO A 522 -32.36 -13.99 -11.08
N ASP A 523 -31.47 -13.30 -10.36
CA ASP A 523 -30.23 -13.91 -9.89
C ASP A 523 -30.53 -15.00 -8.84
N ILE A 524 -30.08 -16.22 -9.13
CA ILE A 524 -30.23 -17.42 -8.30
C ILE A 524 -28.94 -17.77 -7.54
N ILE A 525 -28.04 -16.80 -7.36
CA ILE A 525 -26.77 -16.91 -6.63
C ILE A 525 -26.88 -17.68 -5.31
N THR A 526 -27.88 -17.40 -4.47
CA THR A 526 -28.02 -18.05 -3.15
C THR A 526 -28.32 -19.55 -3.25
N VAL A 527 -29.09 -19.95 -4.26
CA VAL A 527 -29.43 -21.35 -4.54
C VAL A 527 -28.21 -22.10 -5.07
N ILE A 528 -27.47 -21.49 -6.00
CA ILE A 528 -26.26 -22.12 -6.55
C ILE A 528 -25.14 -22.19 -5.52
N GLN A 529 -24.91 -21.12 -4.75
CA GLN A 529 -23.85 -21.07 -3.73
C GLN A 529 -24.04 -22.18 -2.70
N GLU A 530 -25.28 -22.44 -2.26
CA GLU A 530 -25.59 -23.52 -1.32
C GLU A 530 -25.09 -24.88 -1.81
N ILE A 531 -25.27 -25.20 -3.10
CA ILE A 531 -24.78 -26.45 -3.70
C ILE A 531 -23.25 -26.48 -3.83
N ILE A 532 -22.65 -25.38 -4.28
CA ILE A 532 -21.19 -25.29 -4.49
C ILE A 532 -20.40 -25.34 -3.17
N ASP A 533 -21.01 -24.89 -2.07
CA ASP A 533 -20.42 -24.92 -0.72
C ASP A 533 -20.53 -26.30 -0.04
N ARG A 534 -21.31 -27.23 -0.61
CA ARG A 534 -21.48 -28.56 -0.03
C ARG A 534 -20.15 -29.29 0.09
N ALA A 535 -19.94 -29.96 1.22
CA ALA A 535 -18.69 -30.65 1.55
C ALA A 535 -18.31 -31.77 0.54
N GLY A 536 -19.29 -32.37 -0.16
CA GLY A 536 -19.04 -33.38 -1.18
C GLY A 536 -19.07 -32.86 -2.62
N TRP A 537 -19.34 -31.56 -2.84
CA TRP A 537 -19.30 -30.98 -4.19
C TRP A 537 -17.92 -31.15 -4.82
N SER A 538 -17.89 -31.54 -6.08
CA SER A 538 -16.68 -31.71 -6.88
C SER A 538 -16.88 -31.12 -8.26
N SER A 539 -15.86 -30.45 -8.80
CA SER A 539 -15.89 -29.93 -10.18
C SER A 539 -16.17 -31.05 -11.17
N GLY A 540 -17.13 -30.84 -12.07
CA GLY A 540 -17.65 -31.84 -13.00
C GLY A 540 -18.93 -32.53 -12.51
N ASN A 541 -19.39 -32.24 -11.29
CA ASN A 541 -20.68 -32.74 -10.81
C ASN A 541 -21.86 -32.12 -11.57
N SER A 542 -22.99 -32.82 -11.52
CA SER A 542 -24.25 -32.35 -12.09
C SER A 542 -25.13 -31.71 -11.03
N LEU A 543 -25.80 -30.62 -11.39
CA LEU A 543 -26.71 -29.86 -10.53
C LEU A 543 -28.11 -29.88 -11.14
N THR A 544 -29.14 -30.03 -10.30
CA THR A 544 -30.53 -29.93 -10.75
C THR A 544 -31.17 -28.68 -10.16
N ILE A 545 -31.78 -27.86 -11.01
CA ILE A 545 -32.72 -26.82 -10.62
C ILE A 545 -34.13 -27.42 -10.58
N ILE A 546 -34.90 -27.01 -9.57
CA ILE A 546 -36.29 -27.40 -9.38
C ILE A 546 -37.15 -26.15 -9.30
N ILE A 547 -38.23 -26.11 -10.08
CA ILE A 547 -39.18 -24.98 -10.13
C ILE A 547 -40.58 -25.47 -9.74
N ASN A 548 -41.19 -24.78 -8.78
CA ASN A 548 -42.62 -24.88 -8.48
C ASN A 548 -43.24 -23.48 -8.35
N GLY A 549 -44.56 -23.38 -8.18
CA GLY A 549 -45.24 -22.09 -8.16
C GLY A 549 -46.69 -22.16 -8.61
N THR A 550 -47.15 -21.08 -9.25
CA THR A 550 -48.50 -20.91 -9.80
C THR A 550 -48.45 -20.24 -11.17
N GLY A 551 -49.49 -20.45 -11.98
CA GLY A 551 -49.64 -19.84 -13.31
C GLY A 551 -49.18 -20.74 -14.44
N ARG A 552 -48.82 -20.15 -15.59
CA ARG A 552 -48.36 -20.87 -16.78
C ARG A 552 -47.42 -20.04 -17.63
N ARG A 553 -46.23 -20.58 -17.90
CA ARG A 553 -45.36 -20.17 -19.01
C ARG A 553 -44.79 -21.42 -19.67
N THR A 554 -44.96 -21.56 -20.97
CA THR A 554 -44.47 -22.72 -21.71
C THR A 554 -43.18 -22.36 -22.43
N VAL A 555 -42.14 -23.14 -22.18
CA VAL A 555 -40.78 -22.90 -22.70
C VAL A 555 -40.24 -24.13 -23.41
N GLU A 556 -39.30 -23.92 -24.31
CA GLU A 556 -38.65 -25.01 -25.05
C GLU A 556 -37.96 -26.01 -24.12
N SER A 557 -38.20 -27.30 -24.32
CA SER A 557 -37.44 -28.39 -23.70
C SER A 557 -36.27 -28.83 -24.59
N TYR A 558 -35.44 -29.73 -24.09
CA TYR A 558 -34.44 -30.42 -24.91
C TYR A 558 -35.07 -31.23 -26.05
N ASN A 559 -36.18 -31.89 -25.78
CA ASN A 559 -36.85 -32.79 -26.72
C ASN A 559 -37.65 -32.04 -27.80
N GLY A 560 -38.06 -30.78 -27.56
CA GLY A 560 -38.60 -29.89 -28.59
C GLY A 560 -37.49 -29.32 -29.46
N VAL A 561 -36.73 -28.36 -28.93
CA VAL A 561 -35.60 -27.73 -29.61
C VAL A 561 -34.38 -27.69 -28.69
N SER A 562 -33.49 -28.67 -28.85
CA SER A 562 -32.27 -28.80 -28.03
C SER A 562 -31.34 -27.59 -28.01
N GLN A 563 -31.38 -26.72 -29.04
CA GLN A 563 -30.64 -25.45 -29.06
C GLN A 563 -31.25 -24.37 -28.15
N TYR A 564 -32.51 -24.53 -27.77
CA TYR A 564 -33.33 -23.62 -26.98
C TYR A 564 -33.69 -24.16 -25.59
N ALA A 565 -33.39 -25.44 -25.32
CA ALA A 565 -33.48 -26.07 -24.00
C ALA A 565 -32.88 -25.19 -22.88
N PRO A 566 -33.31 -25.32 -21.61
CA PRO A 566 -32.88 -24.42 -20.54
C PRO A 566 -31.37 -24.24 -20.44
N LEU A 567 -30.92 -22.99 -20.26
CA LEU A 567 -29.51 -22.62 -20.13
C LEU A 567 -29.24 -22.01 -18.75
N LEU A 568 -28.28 -22.57 -18.02
CA LEU A 568 -27.75 -22.04 -16.77
C LEU A 568 -26.45 -21.27 -17.03
N SER A 569 -26.45 -19.99 -16.72
CA SER A 569 -25.27 -19.11 -16.79
C SER A 569 -24.77 -18.80 -15.39
N ILE A 570 -23.50 -19.09 -15.10
CA ILE A 570 -22.87 -18.83 -13.80
C ILE A 570 -21.56 -18.07 -13.97
N LYS A 571 -21.42 -16.97 -13.24
CA LYS A 571 -20.13 -16.27 -13.04
C LYS A 571 -19.60 -16.59 -11.65
N TYR A 572 -18.32 -16.90 -11.54
CA TYR A 572 -17.70 -17.27 -10.26
C TYR A 572 -16.24 -16.84 -10.18
N LEU A 573 -15.73 -16.74 -8.95
CA LEU A 573 -14.31 -16.52 -8.69
C LEU A 573 -13.54 -17.84 -8.83
N LYS A 574 -12.59 -17.85 -9.76
CA LYS A 574 -11.68 -18.97 -10.03
C LYS A 574 -10.26 -18.58 -9.65
N ILE A 575 -9.55 -19.44 -8.92
CA ILE A 575 -8.12 -19.28 -8.68
C ILE A 575 -7.37 -19.82 -9.92
N ASN A 576 -6.59 -18.97 -10.57
CA ASN A 576 -5.64 -19.41 -11.60
C ASN A 576 -4.40 -20.00 -10.91
N ASN A 577 -4.20 -21.30 -11.05
CA ASN A 577 -3.01 -21.99 -10.56
C ASN A 577 -1.80 -21.76 -11.48
#